data_AF-A0ABD2NUT2-F1
#
_entry.id   AF-A0ABD2NUT2-F1
#
_cell.length_a   1.000
_cell.length_b   1.000
_cell.length_c   1.000
_cell.angle_alpha   90.00
_cell.angle_beta   90.00
_cell.angle_gamma   90.00
#
_symmetry.space_group_name_H-M   'P 1'
#
loop_
_entity.id
_entity.type
_entity.pdbx_description
1 polymer ?
#
loop_
_entity_poly.entity_id
_entity_poly.type
_entity_poly.pdbx_seq_one_letter_code
_entity_poly.pdbx_strand_id
1 'polypeptide(L)'
;MSKGNSVEMSEIEEKLSKEFKWKAATFLVSVTGISAIIGFGTTFAAAKRLDPEFFNKGMMPTVKVPETGAQLALRALGWGTLYAFTGCGVLVYSIWKLSGASNMEEFRMKMGSLFPKVPKNNPPVGRTEFSGLNDLLNYLQHLKGDKD
;
A
#
# COMPACT_ATOMS: atom_id res chain seq x y z
N MET A 1 -0.50 -27.49 -41.58
CA MET A 1 -0.89 -26.07 -41.70
C MET A 1 -1.74 -25.63 -40.49
N SER A 2 -1.27 -25.85 -39.24
CA SER A 2 -2.06 -25.61 -38.00
C SER A 2 -1.37 -24.71 -36.97
N LYS A 3 -0.09 -24.34 -37.18
CA LYS A 3 0.69 -23.51 -36.25
C LYS A 3 0.39 -22.00 -36.34
N GLY A 4 -0.30 -21.54 -37.38
CA GLY A 4 -0.61 -20.12 -37.58
C GLY A 4 -1.70 -19.59 -36.64
N ASN A 5 -2.73 -20.39 -36.36
CA ASN A 5 -3.90 -19.95 -35.60
C ASN A 5 -3.69 -19.91 -34.08
N SER A 6 -2.78 -20.72 -33.55
CA SER A 6 -2.47 -20.76 -32.11
C SER A 6 -1.54 -19.63 -31.67
N VAL A 7 -0.73 -19.10 -32.59
CA VAL A 7 0.19 -17.97 -32.31
C VAL A 7 -0.59 -16.65 -32.30
N GLU A 8 -1.47 -16.42 -33.28
CA GLU A 8 -2.29 -15.19 -33.31
C GLU A 8 -3.25 -15.08 -32.12
N MET A 9 -3.89 -16.18 -31.71
CA MET A 9 -4.80 -16.15 -30.55
C MET A 9 -4.06 -15.85 -29.24
N SER A 10 -2.82 -16.32 -29.10
CA SER A 10 -1.98 -16.03 -27.93
C SER A 10 -1.51 -14.58 -27.87
N GLU A 11 -1.19 -13.97 -29.02
CA GLU A 11 -0.83 -12.55 -29.09
C GLU A 11 -2.03 -11.63 -28.81
N ILE A 12 -3.23 -12.01 -29.27
CA ILE A 12 -4.46 -11.24 -29.03
C ILE A 12 -4.86 -11.30 -27.56
N GLU A 13 -4.82 -12.48 -26.90
CA GLU A 13 -5.06 -12.58 -25.45
C GLU A 13 -4.01 -11.80 -24.65
N GLU A 14 -2.73 -11.88 -25.03
CA GLU A 14 -1.67 -11.14 -24.35
C GLU A 14 -1.88 -9.63 -24.47
N LYS A 15 -2.22 -9.13 -25.67
CA LYS A 15 -2.53 -7.71 -25.91
C LYS A 15 -3.76 -7.25 -25.14
N LEU A 16 -4.84 -8.04 -25.15
CA LEU A 16 -6.05 -7.74 -24.39
C LEU A 16 -5.78 -7.69 -22.87
N SER A 17 -4.95 -8.62 -22.37
CA SER A 17 -4.55 -8.65 -20.96
C SER A 17 -3.69 -7.44 -20.57
N LYS A 18 -2.80 -6.96 -21.46
CA LYS A 18 -1.97 -5.76 -21.25
C LYS A 18 -2.83 -4.50 -21.19
N GLU A 19 -3.77 -4.36 -22.12
CA GLU A 19 -4.73 -3.25 -22.14
C GLU A 19 -5.59 -3.23 -20.86
N PHE A 20 -6.08 -4.41 -20.43
CA PHE A 20 -6.84 -4.53 -19.19
C PHE A 20 -6.00 -4.18 -17.97
N LYS A 21 -4.77 -4.69 -17.86
CA LYS A 21 -3.83 -4.36 -16.77
C LYS A 21 -3.52 -2.87 -16.73
N TRP A 22 -3.35 -2.22 -17.88
CA TRP A 22 -3.08 -0.78 -17.96
C TRP A 22 -4.27 0.07 -17.52
N LYS A 23 -5.48 -0.31 -17.94
CA LYS A 23 -6.73 0.31 -17.47
C LYS A 23 -6.92 0.13 -15.97
N ALA A 24 -6.72 -1.09 -15.45
CA ALA A 24 -6.82 -1.39 -14.03
C ALA A 24 -5.76 -0.63 -13.21
N ALA A 25 -4.51 -0.57 -13.68
CA ALA A 25 -3.44 0.19 -13.03
C ALA A 25 -3.76 1.68 -12.97
N THR A 26 -4.24 2.26 -14.07
CA THR A 26 -4.61 3.68 -14.13
C THR A 26 -5.75 4.00 -13.16
N PHE A 27 -6.74 3.11 -13.05
CA PHE A 27 -7.84 3.25 -12.09
C PHE A 27 -7.36 3.15 -10.64
N LEU A 28 -6.50 2.18 -10.32
CA LEU A 28 -5.98 2.01 -8.96
C LEU A 28 -5.09 3.19 -8.56
N VAL A 29 -4.21 3.66 -9.44
CA VAL A 29 -3.35 4.83 -9.18
C VAL A 29 -4.19 6.08 -8.94
N SER A 30 -5.26 6.29 -9.71
CA SER A 30 -6.11 7.48 -9.53
C SER A 30 -6.88 7.43 -8.20
N VAL A 31 -7.52 6.31 -7.86
CA VAL A 31 -8.27 6.20 -6.59
C VAL A 31 -7.33 6.26 -5.37
N THR A 32 -6.16 5.61 -5.45
CA THR A 32 -5.15 5.70 -4.39
C THR A 32 -4.57 7.12 -4.28
N GLY A 33 -4.32 7.79 -5.40
CA GLY A 33 -3.84 9.17 -5.42
C GLY A 33 -4.83 10.13 -4.78
N ILE A 34 -6.11 10.04 -5.14
CA ILE A 34 -7.18 10.85 -4.54
C ILE A 34 -7.29 10.55 -3.04
N SER A 35 -7.26 9.28 -2.64
CA SER A 35 -7.29 8.88 -1.23
C SER A 35 -6.11 9.42 -0.43
N ALA A 36 -4.90 9.37 -0.98
CA ALA A 36 -3.70 9.90 -0.34
C ALA A 36 -3.76 11.42 -0.16
N ILE A 37 -4.22 12.16 -1.18
CA ILE A 37 -4.36 13.63 -1.10
C ILE A 37 -5.41 14.02 -0.04
N ILE A 38 -6.56 13.33 0.00
CA ILE A 38 -7.61 13.60 0.99
C ILE A 38 -7.12 13.23 2.39
N GLY A 39 -6.55 12.03 2.57
CA GLY A 39 -6.04 11.57 3.87
C GLY A 39 -4.95 12.47 4.40
N PHE A 40 -3.90 12.71 3.61
CA PHE A 40 -2.82 13.62 4.00
C PHE A 40 -3.30 15.07 4.18
N GLY A 41 -4.16 15.56 3.29
CA GLY A 41 -4.70 16.90 3.35
C GLY A 41 -5.56 17.16 4.59
N THR A 42 -6.35 16.18 5.02
CA THR A 42 -7.15 16.28 6.25
C THR A 42 -6.27 16.31 7.50
N THR A 43 -5.26 15.45 7.58
CA THR A 43 -4.26 15.49 8.66
C THR A 43 -3.46 16.80 8.64
N PHE A 44 -3.08 17.28 7.47
CA PHE A 44 -2.37 18.55 7.30
C PHE A 44 -3.22 19.76 7.73
N ALA A 45 -4.51 19.77 7.38
CA ALA A 45 -5.44 20.81 7.81
C ALA A 45 -5.68 20.77 9.33
N ALA A 46 -5.76 19.57 9.92
CA ALA A 46 -5.84 19.41 11.37
C ALA A 46 -4.57 19.95 12.06
N ALA A 47 -3.38 19.63 11.53
CA ALA A 47 -2.12 20.18 12.02
C ALA A 47 -2.05 21.71 11.91
N LYS A 48 -2.53 22.29 10.80
CA LYS A 48 -2.62 23.75 10.62
C LYS A 48 -3.54 24.42 11.66
N ARG A 49 -4.61 23.75 12.08
CA ARG A 49 -5.54 24.30 13.10
C ARG A 49 -4.94 24.33 14.50
N LEU A 50 -3.96 23.47 14.79
CA LEU A 50 -3.28 23.46 16.09
C LEU A 50 -2.37 24.69 16.25
N ASP A 51 -1.66 25.10 15.20
CA ASP A 51 -0.75 26.26 15.22
C ASP A 51 -0.91 27.21 14.01
N PRO A 52 -2.01 27.97 13.92
CA PRO A 52 -2.29 28.81 12.75
C PRO A 52 -1.34 30.01 12.60
N GLU A 53 -0.85 30.57 13.69
CA GLU A 53 -0.01 31.79 13.73
C GLU A 53 1.42 31.50 13.23
N PHE A 54 2.05 30.44 13.73
CA PHE A 54 3.38 30.01 13.33
C PHE A 54 3.40 29.34 11.95
N PHE A 55 2.32 28.65 11.56
CA PHE A 55 2.23 27.99 10.27
C PHE A 55 2.05 28.97 9.10
N ASN A 56 1.19 30.00 9.24
CA ASN A 56 1.05 31.02 8.19
C ASN A 56 2.34 31.83 8.00
N LYS A 57 3.05 32.16 9.09
CA LYS A 57 4.39 32.77 9.03
C LYS A 57 5.40 31.88 8.30
N GLY A 58 5.25 30.56 8.36
CA GLY A 58 6.07 29.59 7.64
C GLY A 58 5.65 29.24 6.21
N MET A 59 4.49 29.66 5.73
CA MET A 59 4.13 29.53 4.31
C MET A 59 4.55 30.75 3.49
N MET A 60 4.76 31.92 4.12
CA MET A 60 5.20 33.13 3.44
C MET A 60 6.73 33.09 3.25
N PRO A 61 7.26 33.11 2.02
CA PRO A 61 8.70 33.20 1.78
C PRO A 61 9.13 34.66 1.97
N THR A 62 9.32 35.09 3.21
CA THR A 62 9.80 36.45 3.47
C THR A 62 11.32 36.46 3.40
N VAL A 63 11.87 37.25 2.47
CA VAL A 63 13.31 37.34 2.15
C VAL A 63 14.16 37.91 3.30
N LYS A 64 13.58 38.27 4.45
CA LYS A 64 14.26 39.03 5.52
C LYS A 64 14.15 38.49 6.94
N VAL A 65 13.51 37.34 7.18
CA VAL A 65 13.39 36.74 8.53
C VAL A 65 13.88 35.30 8.48
N PRO A 66 14.76 34.85 9.40
CA PRO A 66 15.28 33.49 9.43
C PRO A 66 14.12 32.49 9.42
N GLU A 67 14.24 31.46 8.57
CA GLU A 67 13.16 30.51 8.25
C GLU A 67 12.45 30.02 9.52
N THR A 68 11.13 30.18 9.56
CA THR A 68 10.34 29.65 10.67
C THR A 68 10.44 28.13 10.69
N GLY A 69 10.44 27.50 11.88
CA GLY A 69 10.61 26.04 12.02
C GLY A 69 9.62 25.20 11.20
N ALA A 70 8.43 25.73 10.92
CA ALA A 70 7.44 25.09 10.05
C ALA A 70 7.92 24.97 8.59
N GLN A 71 8.57 26.01 8.07
CA GLN A 71 9.06 26.06 6.69
C GLN A 71 10.23 25.07 6.48
N LEU A 72 11.08 24.97 7.50
CA LEU A 72 12.17 23.99 7.56
C LEU A 72 11.64 22.55 7.66
N ALA A 73 10.64 22.32 8.52
CA ALA A 73 10.01 21.01 8.70
C ALA A 73 9.26 20.54 7.44
N LEU A 74 8.57 21.44 6.73
CA LEU A 74 7.88 21.09 5.49
C LEU A 74 8.85 20.68 4.38
N ARG A 75 9.98 21.37 4.24
CA ARG A 75 11.04 20.93 3.31
C ARG A 75 11.63 19.59 3.74
N ALA A 76 11.99 19.43 5.02
CA ALA A 76 12.52 18.17 5.52
C ALA A 76 11.55 16.99 5.32
N LEU A 77 10.26 17.21 5.57
CA LEU A 77 9.20 16.22 5.35
C LEU A 77 9.03 15.90 3.85
N GLY A 78 9.09 16.92 2.98
CA GLY A 78 9.01 16.75 1.53
C GLY A 78 10.15 15.89 0.98
N TRP A 79 11.39 16.28 1.25
CA TRP A 79 12.57 15.51 0.86
C TRP A 79 12.59 14.13 1.51
N GLY A 80 12.20 14.01 2.79
CA GLY A 80 12.10 12.75 3.51
C GLY A 80 11.11 11.77 2.88
N THR A 81 9.94 12.26 2.44
CA THR A 81 8.93 11.41 1.79
C THR A 81 9.40 10.92 0.43
N LEU A 82 10.10 11.76 -0.34
CA LEU A 82 10.73 11.37 -1.61
C LEU A 82 11.79 10.29 -1.38
N TYR A 83 12.71 10.50 -0.44
CA TYR A 83 13.73 9.50 -0.10
C TYR A 83 13.14 8.21 0.46
N ALA A 84 12.05 8.28 1.23
CA ALA A 84 11.37 7.09 1.73
C ALA A 84 10.77 6.25 0.59
N PHE A 85 10.10 6.90 -0.36
CA PHE A 85 9.52 6.20 -1.52
C PHE A 85 10.61 5.63 -2.44
N THR A 86 11.61 6.44 -2.79
CA THR A 86 12.73 6.00 -3.63
C THR A 86 13.55 4.92 -2.94
N GLY A 87 13.88 5.09 -1.66
CA GLY A 87 14.65 4.13 -0.87
C GLY A 87 13.92 2.79 -0.70
N CYS A 88 12.64 2.82 -0.33
CA CYS A 88 11.83 1.61 -0.23
C CYS A 88 11.71 0.89 -1.59
N GLY A 89 11.49 1.65 -2.67
CA GLY A 89 11.45 1.12 -4.02
C GLY A 89 12.77 0.46 -4.44
N VAL A 90 13.91 1.13 -4.19
CA VAL A 90 15.24 0.60 -4.50
C VAL A 90 15.56 -0.63 -3.64
N LEU A 91 15.21 -0.63 -2.35
CA LEU A 91 15.43 -1.77 -1.46
C LEU A 91 14.62 -2.99 -1.93
N VAL A 92 13.32 -2.83 -2.18
CA VAL A 92 12.48 -3.94 -2.67
C VAL A 92 12.94 -4.40 -4.05
N TYR A 93 13.32 -3.49 -4.94
CA TYR A 93 13.89 -3.83 -6.24
C TYR A 93 15.24 -4.56 -6.13
N SER A 94 16.10 -4.16 -5.19
CA SER A 94 17.39 -4.80 -4.95
C SER A 94 17.21 -6.22 -4.42
N ILE A 95 16.27 -6.43 -3.50
CA ILE A 95 15.89 -7.76 -3.01
C ILE A 95 15.33 -8.61 -4.15
N TRP A 96 14.49 -8.03 -5.03
CA TRP A 96 13.99 -8.72 -6.22
C TRP A 96 15.12 -9.13 -7.16
N LYS A 97 16.07 -8.22 -7.44
CA LYS A 97 17.25 -8.51 -8.29
C LYS A 97 18.19 -9.55 -7.69
N LEU A 98 18.38 -9.54 -6.37
CA LEU A 98 19.21 -10.52 -5.66
C LEU A 98 18.50 -11.88 -5.53
N SER A 99 17.17 -11.90 -5.47
CA SER A 99 16.38 -13.13 -5.35
C SER A 99 16.43 -14.00 -6.62
N GLY A 100 16.80 -13.42 -7.78
CA GLY A 100 16.87 -14.14 -9.06
C GLY A 100 15.52 -14.68 -9.56
N ALA A 101 14.42 -14.31 -8.89
CA ALA A 101 13.07 -14.71 -9.24
C ALA A 101 12.60 -13.90 -10.46
N SER A 102 12.42 -14.61 -11.58
CA SER A 102 11.93 -14.02 -12.84
C SER A 102 10.44 -13.65 -12.78
N ASN A 103 9.72 -14.15 -11.77
CA ASN A 103 8.30 -13.93 -11.58
C ASN A 103 7.94 -13.64 -10.10
N MET A 104 6.93 -12.80 -9.88
CA MET A 104 6.41 -12.45 -8.53
C MET A 104 5.98 -13.70 -7.74
N GLU A 105 5.54 -14.74 -8.45
CA GLU A 105 5.14 -16.01 -7.85
C GLU A 105 6.33 -16.79 -7.29
N GLU A 106 7.46 -16.83 -8.00
CA GLU A 106 8.69 -17.45 -7.51
C GLU A 106 9.27 -16.70 -6.31
N PHE A 107 9.20 -15.36 -6.33
CA PHE A 107 9.59 -14.53 -5.20
C PHE A 107 8.75 -14.83 -3.96
N ARG A 108 7.41 -14.86 -4.12
CA ARG A 108 6.48 -15.22 -3.05
C ARG A 108 6.75 -16.63 -2.52
N MET A 109 7.02 -17.60 -3.39
CA MET A 109 7.29 -18.98 -2.99
C MET A 109 8.64 -19.12 -2.27
N LYS A 110 9.70 -18.47 -2.75
CA LYS A 110 11.02 -18.46 -2.08
C LYS A 110 10.97 -17.73 -0.75
N MET A 111 10.40 -16.53 -0.68
CA MET A 111 10.16 -15.81 0.57
C MET A 111 9.30 -16.64 1.53
N GLY A 112 8.19 -17.21 1.04
CA GLY A 112 7.29 -18.04 1.84
C GLY A 112 7.91 -19.36 2.32
N SER A 113 8.96 -19.85 1.67
CA SER A 113 9.76 -20.98 2.15
C SER A 113 10.88 -20.59 3.11
N LEU A 114 11.35 -19.33 3.05
CA LEU A 114 12.37 -18.79 3.93
C LEU A 114 11.81 -18.50 5.32
N PHE A 115 10.55 -18.07 5.39
CA PHE A 115 9.85 -17.91 6.65
C PHE A 115 9.35 -19.27 7.15
N PRO A 116 9.58 -19.62 8.43
CA PRO A 116 9.03 -20.84 9.00
C PRO A 116 7.50 -20.79 8.88
N LYS A 117 6.92 -21.80 8.22
CA LYS A 117 5.46 -21.90 8.10
C LYS A 117 4.86 -21.94 9.49
N VAL A 118 4.09 -20.90 9.82
CA VAL A 118 3.27 -20.91 11.04
C VAL A 118 2.35 -22.13 10.94
N PRO A 119 2.43 -23.07 11.91
CA PRO A 119 1.57 -24.24 11.89
C PRO A 119 0.13 -23.76 11.98
N LYS A 120 -0.70 -24.19 11.02
CA LYS A 120 -2.14 -23.94 11.08
C LYS A 120 -2.71 -24.81 12.18
N ASN A 121 -3.26 -24.17 13.21
CA ASN A 121 -3.99 -24.84 14.27
C ASN A 121 -5.33 -25.33 13.70
N ASN A 122 -5.48 -26.66 13.57
CA ASN A 122 -6.73 -27.31 13.16
C ASN A 122 -7.02 -28.42 14.17
N PRO A 123 -8.07 -28.32 15.01
CA PRO A 123 -9.10 -27.28 15.03
C PRO A 123 -8.61 -25.93 15.61
N PRO A 124 -9.24 -24.81 15.23
CA PRO A 124 -8.90 -23.50 15.79
C PRO A 124 -9.30 -23.42 17.27
N VAL A 125 -8.36 -23.05 18.13
CA VAL A 125 -8.55 -22.99 19.60
C VAL A 125 -8.46 -21.54 20.12
N GLY A 126 -8.07 -20.58 19.26
CA GLY A 126 -7.83 -19.18 19.65
C GLY A 126 -8.90 -18.16 19.23
N ARG A 127 -9.07 -17.08 20.02
CA ARG A 127 -9.96 -15.92 19.75
C ARG A 127 -9.61 -15.11 18.48
N THR A 128 -8.58 -15.49 17.73
CA THR A 128 -8.12 -14.79 16.52
C THR A 128 -8.24 -15.63 15.25
N GLU A 129 -8.87 -16.81 15.32
CA GLU A 129 -8.93 -17.78 14.22
C GLU A 129 -10.32 -17.83 13.55
N PHE A 130 -11.04 -16.69 13.54
CA PHE A 130 -12.32 -16.60 12.85
C PHE A 130 -12.15 -16.76 11.34
N SER A 131 -12.95 -17.62 10.73
CA SER A 131 -12.95 -17.85 9.28
C SER A 131 -13.47 -16.64 8.48
N GLY A 132 -14.07 -15.66 9.15
CA GLY A 132 -14.52 -14.39 8.58
C GLY A 132 -15.45 -13.62 9.51
N LEU A 133 -15.99 -12.49 9.03
CA LEU A 133 -16.94 -11.66 9.79
C LEU A 133 -18.20 -12.43 10.19
N ASN A 134 -18.67 -13.38 9.37
CA ASN A 134 -19.83 -14.20 9.70
C ASN A 134 -19.57 -15.12 10.91
N ASP A 135 -18.35 -15.66 11.00
CA ASP A 135 -17.91 -16.50 12.12
C ASP A 135 -17.74 -15.67 13.41
N LEU A 136 -17.19 -14.45 13.28
CA LEU A 136 -17.12 -13.47 14.37
C LEU A 136 -18.53 -13.09 14.88
N LEU A 137 -19.47 -12.79 13.96
CA LEU A 137 -20.83 -12.41 14.32
C LEU A 137 -21.58 -13.57 15.00
N ASN A 138 -21.43 -14.80 14.52
CA ASN A 138 -21.98 -15.99 15.18
C ASN A 138 -21.41 -16.18 16.60
N TYR A 139 -20.09 -16.00 16.77
CA TYR A 139 -19.46 -16.07 18.09
C TYR A 139 -19.99 -15.00 19.06
N LEU A 140 -20.15 -13.76 18.60
CA LEU A 140 -20.71 -12.67 19.42
C LEU A 140 -22.19 -12.88 19.74
N GLN A 141 -22.97 -13.43 18.81
CA GLN A 141 -24.37 -13.80 19.06
C GLN A 141 -24.45 -14.90 20.12
N HIS A 142 -23.60 -15.91 20.05
CA HIS A 142 -23.59 -17.00 21.02
C HIS A 142 -23.16 -16.53 22.42
N LEU A 143 -22.15 -15.65 22.51
CA LEU A 143 -21.74 -15.01 23.78
C LEU A 143 -22.83 -14.15 24.42
N LYS A 144 -23.72 -13.55 23.61
CA LYS A 144 -24.79 -12.68 24.10
C LYS A 144 -26.01 -13.49 24.57
N GLY A 145 -26.30 -14.62 23.93
CA GLY A 145 -27.44 -15.49 24.29
C GLY A 145 -27.28 -16.28 25.58
N ASP A 146 -26.06 -16.43 26.10
CA ASP A 146 -25.77 -17.19 27.33
C ASP A 146 -25.83 -16.31 28.60
N LYS A 147 -26.20 -15.02 28.45
CA LYS A 147 -26.18 -14.02 29.53
C LYS A 147 -27.57 -13.55 29.98
N ASP A 148 -28.62 -14.18 29.47
CA ASP A 148 -30.02 -14.03 29.85
C ASP A 148 -30.55 -15.35 30.43
#